data_AF-A0A4U5VDM0-F1
#
_entry.id   AF-A0A4U5VDM0-F1
#
_cell.length_a   1.000
_cell.length_b   1.000
_cell.length_c   1.000
_cell.angle_alpha   90.00
_cell.angle_beta   90.00
_cell.angle_gamma   90.00
#
_symmetry.space_group_name_H-M   'P 1'
#
loop_
_entity.id
_entity.type
_entity.pdbx_description
1 polymer ?
#
loop_
_entity_poly.entity_id
_entity_poly.type
_entity_poly.pdbx_seq_one_letter_code
_entity_poly.pdbx_strand_id
1 'polypeptide(L)'
;MSACGVRCTETWMGQRPAGLNSIEVCHSPLVSNLLPSSFRSSSQLSGSHGPGFAKLNRREGAGGWSPPTSDRYQWLEVDLGERTQITAVATQGRYGSSDWLTAYLLMFSDTGHNWRQYRQEDSIGREVRGQDELQTSSPRRKDRKDSRTFQLSNSNADSVVQHKLQHPVIARYVRLIPLDWNPNGRIGLRLETYGCPYNSDVVNFDGRSGLLYRLSPQLRQASKESFSLRFKTLRNSGILLHAEGRSEHSLTLELEKGKLLLLLQKDFLTSVRLLVLMRSICH
;
A
#
# COMPACT_ATOMS: atom_id res chain seq x y z
N MET A 1 20.57 32.84 4.52
CA MET A 1 21.05 31.66 3.77
C MET A 1 20.72 30.46 4.65
N SER A 2 19.80 29.54 4.33
CA SER A 2 19.31 29.05 3.04
C SER A 2 17.87 28.56 3.20
N ALA A 3 17.04 28.78 2.19
CA ALA A 3 15.64 28.34 2.15
C ALA A 3 15.52 26.82 2.00
N CYS A 4 14.47 26.24 2.61
CA CYS A 4 13.88 24.99 2.11
C CYS A 4 12.36 25.10 2.22
N GLY A 5 11.73 25.47 1.10
CA GLY A 5 10.29 25.51 0.97
C GLY A 5 9.75 24.13 0.64
N VAL A 6 8.76 23.67 1.41
CA VAL A 6 7.84 22.61 0.99
C VAL A 6 6.45 22.99 1.48
N ARG A 7 5.57 23.41 0.55
CA ARG A 7 4.13 23.59 0.79
C ARG A 7 3.47 22.20 0.81
N CYS A 8 2.81 21.82 1.90
CA CYS A 8 1.86 20.68 1.89
C CYS A 8 0.72 20.92 2.90
N THR A 9 -0.51 20.99 2.39
CA THR A 9 -1.80 20.98 3.10
C THR A 9 -2.57 19.76 2.61
N GLU A 10 -2.75 18.71 3.42
CA GLU A 10 -3.48 17.51 2.97
C GLU A 10 -4.23 16.84 4.13
N THR A 11 -5.55 17.01 4.19
CA THR A 11 -6.54 16.28 5.01
C THR A 11 -7.45 15.50 4.05
N TRP A 12 -7.54 14.17 4.17
CA TRP A 12 -8.28 13.28 3.27
C TRP A 12 -9.59 12.78 3.90
N MET A 13 -10.72 12.98 3.22
CA MET A 13 -11.91 12.12 3.28
C MET A 13 -12.48 12.00 1.87
N GLY A 14 -12.43 10.79 1.30
CA GLY A 14 -13.01 10.55 -0.02
C GLY A 14 -14.54 10.46 0.04
N GLN A 15 -15.23 11.28 -0.73
CA GLN A 15 -16.58 10.98 -1.20
C GLN A 15 -16.49 10.35 -2.58
N ARG A 16 -17.23 9.25 -2.78
CA ARG A 16 -17.43 8.66 -4.11
C ARG A 16 -18.34 9.57 -4.92
N PRO A 17 -17.98 9.96 -6.15
CA PRO A 17 -18.94 10.53 -7.09
C PRO A 17 -20.02 9.48 -7.39
N ALA A 18 -21.28 9.87 -7.30
CA ALA A 18 -22.41 9.05 -7.70
C ALA A 18 -22.43 8.95 -9.24
N GLY A 19 -22.02 7.79 -9.74
CA GLY A 19 -22.12 7.48 -11.17
C GLY A 19 -21.05 6.50 -11.65
N LEU A 20 -21.07 5.26 -11.16
CA LEU A 20 -20.67 4.08 -11.93
C LEU A 20 -21.21 2.84 -11.20
N ASN A 21 -22.09 2.09 -11.87
CA ASN A 21 -22.69 0.84 -11.37
C ASN A 21 -21.66 -0.30 -11.39
N SER A 22 -20.82 -0.37 -10.37
CA SER A 22 -20.24 -1.61 -9.84
C SER A 22 -19.46 -1.27 -8.56
N ILE A 23 -19.58 -2.11 -7.52
CA ILE A 23 -18.54 -2.14 -6.49
C ILE A 23 -17.33 -2.75 -7.18
N GLU A 24 -16.51 -1.93 -7.82
CA GLU A 24 -15.32 -2.40 -8.50
C GLU A 24 -14.37 -2.98 -7.44
N VAL A 25 -14.22 -4.30 -7.46
CA VAL A 25 -13.32 -5.00 -6.56
C VAL A 25 -11.89 -4.57 -6.93
N CYS A 26 -11.17 -3.95 -5.98
CA CYS A 26 -9.83 -3.37 -6.21
C CYS A 26 -8.72 -4.44 -6.30
N HIS A 27 -8.88 -5.39 -7.21
CA HIS A 27 -7.98 -6.52 -7.47
C HIS A 27 -7.79 -6.78 -8.97
N SER A 28 -8.05 -5.77 -9.82
CA SER A 28 -7.88 -5.88 -11.28
C SER A 28 -6.40 -5.86 -11.66
N PRO A 29 -5.97 -6.59 -12.70
CA PRO A 29 -4.60 -6.53 -13.20
C PRO A 29 -4.29 -5.15 -13.78
N LEU A 30 -3.11 -4.61 -13.50
CA LEU A 30 -2.73 -3.24 -13.85
C LEU A 30 -1.68 -3.19 -14.97
N VAL A 31 -0.87 -4.24 -15.12
CA VAL A 31 0.33 -4.28 -15.97
C VAL A 31 0.03 -4.90 -17.34
N SER A 32 -0.97 -5.78 -17.42
CA SER A 32 -1.38 -6.49 -18.64
C SER A 32 -1.54 -5.57 -19.86
N ASN A 33 -2.15 -4.39 -19.68
CA ASN A 33 -2.46 -3.45 -20.77
C ASN A 33 -1.42 -2.32 -20.96
N LEU A 34 -0.36 -2.27 -20.14
CA LEU A 34 0.63 -1.19 -20.24
C LEU A 34 1.52 -1.32 -21.49
N LEU A 35 1.96 -0.20 -22.04
CA LEU A 35 2.91 -0.19 -23.15
C LEU A 35 4.31 -0.65 -22.68
N PRO A 36 5.15 -1.22 -23.56
CA PRO A 36 6.52 -1.60 -23.19
C PRO A 36 7.35 -0.44 -22.60
N SER A 37 7.06 0.81 -22.99
CA SER A 37 7.71 2.02 -22.47
C SER A 37 7.41 2.30 -20.99
N SER A 38 6.34 1.71 -20.44
CA SER A 38 6.02 1.78 -19.01
C SER A 38 6.98 0.93 -18.16
N PHE A 39 7.81 0.09 -18.78
CA PHE A 39 8.73 -0.79 -18.07
C PHE A 39 10.16 -0.27 -18.21
N ARG A 40 10.88 -0.25 -17.09
CA ARG A 40 12.28 0.15 -17.04
C ARG A 40 13.05 -0.85 -16.21
N SER A 41 14.34 -0.97 -16.45
CA SER A 41 15.21 -1.80 -15.64
C SER A 41 16.57 -1.12 -15.47
N SER A 42 17.27 -1.56 -14.43
CA SER A 42 18.70 -1.30 -14.22
C SER A 42 19.54 -1.61 -15.47
N SER A 43 19.26 -2.75 -16.09
CA SER A 43 20.00 -3.29 -17.22
C SER A 43 19.17 -4.36 -17.94
N GLN A 44 19.64 -4.83 -19.10
CA GLN A 44 19.04 -5.95 -19.83
C GLN A 44 20.14 -6.76 -20.54
N LEU A 45 20.04 -8.09 -20.52
CA LEU A 45 21.03 -9.00 -21.10
C LEU A 45 21.13 -8.85 -22.62
N SER A 46 20.00 -8.66 -23.30
CA SER A 46 19.93 -8.34 -24.72
C SER A 46 18.58 -7.66 -25.04
N GLY A 47 18.38 -7.25 -26.29
CA GLY A 47 17.10 -6.68 -26.73
C GLY A 47 15.89 -7.56 -26.46
N SER A 48 16.04 -8.90 -26.50
CA SER A 48 14.96 -9.85 -26.22
C SER A 48 14.73 -10.14 -24.73
N HIS A 49 15.62 -9.66 -23.84
CA HIS A 49 15.49 -9.77 -22.38
C HIS A 49 15.09 -8.44 -21.74
N GLY A 50 14.62 -7.49 -22.55
CA GLY A 50 14.24 -6.16 -22.09
C GLY A 50 13.07 -6.18 -21.10
N PRO A 51 12.89 -5.09 -20.33
CA PRO A 51 11.89 -5.00 -19.29
C PRO A 51 10.44 -5.08 -19.82
N GLY A 52 10.20 -4.69 -21.09
CA GLY A 52 8.89 -4.83 -21.74
C GLY A 52 8.40 -6.27 -21.96
N PHE A 53 9.30 -7.27 -21.83
CA PHE A 53 8.94 -8.70 -21.86
C PHE A 53 8.56 -9.25 -20.49
N ALA A 54 8.68 -8.45 -19.42
CA ALA A 54 8.43 -8.89 -18.05
C ALA A 54 6.95 -8.91 -17.64
N LYS A 55 6.01 -8.94 -18.59
CA LYS A 55 4.60 -9.13 -18.25
C LYS A 55 4.37 -10.59 -17.85
N LEU A 56 3.57 -10.80 -16.79
CA LEU A 56 3.17 -12.13 -16.34
C LEU A 56 2.60 -12.97 -17.49
N ASN A 57 2.94 -14.26 -17.53
CA ASN A 57 2.53 -15.22 -18.57
C ASN A 57 2.96 -14.90 -20.01
N ARG A 58 3.66 -13.78 -20.25
CA ARG A 58 4.22 -13.49 -21.58
C ARG A 58 5.29 -14.52 -21.92
N ARG A 59 5.30 -14.95 -23.18
CA ARG A 59 6.25 -15.94 -23.73
C ARG A 59 7.14 -15.38 -24.85
N GLU A 60 6.83 -14.18 -25.32
CA GLU A 60 7.60 -13.48 -26.35
C GLU A 60 8.99 -13.04 -25.85
N GLY A 61 9.84 -12.62 -26.79
CA GLY A 61 11.22 -12.28 -26.51
C GLY A 61 11.98 -13.53 -26.05
N ALA A 62 12.86 -13.35 -25.08
CA ALA A 62 13.53 -14.46 -24.40
C ALA A 62 12.70 -14.99 -23.20
N GLY A 63 11.39 -14.72 -23.16
CA GLY A 63 10.47 -15.26 -22.15
C GLY A 63 10.34 -14.44 -20.87
N GLY A 64 10.93 -13.24 -20.79
CA GLY A 64 10.91 -12.39 -19.59
C GLY A 64 12.09 -11.41 -19.55
N TRP A 65 12.16 -10.61 -18.47
CA TRP A 65 13.32 -9.75 -18.22
C TRP A 65 14.45 -10.52 -17.54
N SER A 66 15.68 -10.25 -17.98
CA SER A 66 16.91 -10.68 -17.30
C SER A 66 18.03 -9.64 -17.47
N PRO A 67 18.76 -9.30 -16.41
CA PRO A 67 19.97 -8.49 -16.48
C PRO A 67 21.16 -9.32 -17.03
N PRO A 68 22.23 -8.67 -17.54
CA PRO A 68 23.43 -9.36 -17.99
C PRO A 68 24.19 -10.02 -16.83
N THR A 69 24.20 -9.36 -15.66
CA THR A 69 24.83 -9.84 -14.42
C THR A 69 23.77 -10.05 -13.35
N SER A 70 23.85 -11.17 -12.64
CA SER A 70 22.97 -11.46 -11.50
C SER A 70 23.63 -11.00 -10.21
N ASP A 71 23.24 -9.83 -9.74
CA ASP A 71 23.69 -9.22 -8.48
C ASP A 71 22.53 -8.50 -7.77
N ARG A 72 22.80 -7.97 -6.57
CA ARG A 72 21.80 -7.31 -5.71
C ARG A 72 21.54 -5.84 -6.07
N TYR A 73 22.15 -5.33 -7.15
CA TYR A 73 21.97 -3.95 -7.63
C TYR A 73 20.97 -3.86 -8.79
N GLN A 74 20.51 -5.01 -9.28
CA GLN A 74 19.52 -5.07 -10.34
C GLN A 74 18.14 -4.64 -9.83
N TRP A 75 17.33 -4.12 -10.75
CA TRP A 75 15.94 -3.78 -10.50
C TRP A 75 15.13 -3.79 -11.79
N LEU A 76 13.84 -4.07 -11.63
CA LEU A 76 12.80 -3.96 -12.65
C LEU A 76 11.69 -3.05 -12.11
N GLU A 77 11.26 -2.09 -12.91
CA GLU A 77 10.34 -1.01 -12.58
C GLU A 77 9.18 -0.98 -13.56
N VAL A 78 8.01 -0.62 -13.05
CA VAL A 78 6.81 -0.37 -13.83
C VAL A 78 6.22 0.98 -13.42
N ASP A 79 6.00 1.84 -14.41
CA ASP A 79 5.17 3.04 -14.33
C ASP A 79 3.72 2.66 -14.65
N LEU A 80 2.85 2.72 -13.65
CA LEU A 80 1.42 2.40 -13.80
C LEU A 80 0.64 3.52 -14.54
N GLY A 81 1.32 4.61 -14.90
CA GLY A 81 0.74 5.77 -15.61
C GLY A 81 0.05 6.75 -14.68
N GLU A 82 -0.85 6.25 -13.84
CA GLU A 82 -1.57 7.03 -12.83
C GLU A 82 -1.35 6.50 -11.41
N ARG A 83 -1.73 7.32 -10.44
CA ARG A 83 -1.65 6.95 -9.03
C ARG A 83 -2.68 5.86 -8.75
N THR A 84 -2.22 4.74 -8.21
CA THR A 84 -2.99 3.50 -8.14
C THR A 84 -2.93 2.93 -6.73
N GLN A 85 -4.04 2.36 -6.26
CA GLN A 85 -4.06 1.56 -5.05
C GLN A 85 -3.69 0.12 -5.38
N ILE A 86 -2.45 -0.25 -5.08
CA ILE A 86 -1.88 -1.58 -5.32
C ILE A 86 -2.21 -2.49 -4.14
N THR A 87 -2.82 -3.63 -4.41
CA THR A 87 -3.28 -4.60 -3.41
C THR A 87 -2.53 -5.93 -3.47
N ALA A 88 -1.89 -6.26 -4.59
CA ALA A 88 -1.04 -7.45 -4.69
C ALA A 88 0.01 -7.30 -5.80
N VAL A 89 1.06 -8.12 -5.72
CA VAL A 89 2.06 -8.31 -6.77
C VAL A 89 2.18 -9.80 -7.05
N ALA A 90 2.20 -10.20 -8.31
CA ALA A 90 2.52 -11.56 -8.71
C ALA A 90 3.83 -11.60 -9.49
N THR A 91 4.64 -12.62 -9.22
CA THR A 91 5.91 -12.88 -9.88
C THR A 91 5.91 -14.24 -10.55
N GLN A 92 6.67 -14.34 -11.63
CA GLN A 92 6.94 -15.56 -12.38
C GLN A 92 8.40 -15.49 -12.88
N GLY A 93 9.09 -16.62 -13.08
CA GLY A 93 10.43 -16.62 -13.68
C GLY A 93 10.39 -16.43 -15.19
N ARG A 94 11.56 -16.42 -15.85
CA ARG A 94 11.66 -16.29 -17.31
C ARG A 94 11.25 -17.60 -17.98
N TYR A 95 10.29 -17.53 -18.91
CA TYR A 95 9.73 -18.69 -19.59
C TYR A 95 10.79 -19.54 -20.30
N GLY A 96 10.67 -20.87 -20.18
CA GLY A 96 11.56 -21.82 -20.87
C GLY A 96 13.02 -21.77 -20.39
N SER A 97 13.26 -21.36 -19.14
CA SER A 97 14.61 -21.20 -18.60
C SER A 97 14.73 -21.68 -17.16
N SER A 98 15.96 -21.64 -16.64
CA SER A 98 16.24 -21.83 -15.21
C SER A 98 16.32 -20.50 -14.44
N ASP A 99 15.85 -19.38 -15.01
CA ASP A 99 16.04 -18.05 -14.45
C ASP A 99 14.78 -17.58 -13.69
N TRP A 100 14.87 -17.47 -12.37
CA TRP A 100 13.80 -16.97 -11.50
C TRP A 100 14.34 -16.42 -10.18
N LEU A 101 13.59 -15.50 -9.57
CA LEU A 101 13.86 -14.99 -8.23
C LEU A 101 13.29 -15.94 -7.16
N THR A 102 14.00 -16.10 -6.06
CA THR A 102 13.52 -16.78 -4.85
C THR A 102 13.13 -15.78 -3.77
N ALA A 103 13.70 -14.57 -3.79
CA ALA A 103 13.32 -13.47 -2.91
C ALA A 103 13.54 -12.09 -3.57
N TYR A 104 12.71 -11.11 -3.20
CA TYR A 104 12.83 -9.73 -3.66
C TYR A 104 12.38 -8.69 -2.61
N LEU A 105 12.77 -7.43 -2.81
CA LEU A 105 12.16 -6.27 -2.16
C LEU A 105 11.14 -5.61 -3.09
N LEU A 106 9.94 -5.36 -2.57
CA LEU A 106 8.97 -4.49 -3.20
C LEU A 106 9.22 -3.03 -2.80
N MET A 107 9.51 -2.20 -3.78
CA MET A 107 9.66 -0.75 -3.64
C MET A 107 8.55 -0.03 -4.40
N PHE A 108 8.16 1.15 -3.92
CA PHE A 108 7.13 1.98 -4.54
C PHE A 108 7.45 3.47 -4.45
N SER A 109 6.95 4.25 -5.41
CA SER A 109 7.13 5.70 -5.46
C SER A 109 5.95 6.41 -6.14
N ASP A 110 5.69 7.64 -5.74
CA ASP A 110 4.79 8.54 -6.48
C ASP A 110 5.53 9.30 -7.60
N THR A 111 6.86 9.41 -7.51
CA THR A 111 7.69 10.30 -8.37
C THR A 111 8.70 9.56 -9.23
N GLY A 112 8.97 8.28 -8.96
CA GLY A 112 10.03 7.51 -9.61
C GLY A 112 11.45 7.78 -9.07
N HIS A 113 11.59 8.74 -8.15
CA HIS A 113 12.89 9.10 -7.55
C HIS A 113 12.97 8.80 -6.05
N ASN A 114 11.90 9.09 -5.31
CA ASN A 114 11.83 8.84 -3.87
C ASN A 114 11.17 7.49 -3.60
N TRP A 115 11.99 6.46 -3.39
CA TRP A 115 11.53 5.08 -3.23
C TRP A 115 11.30 4.71 -1.77
N ARG A 116 10.18 4.06 -1.52
CA ARG A 116 9.81 3.50 -0.21
C ARG A 116 9.72 1.99 -0.32
N GLN A 117 10.20 1.30 0.70
CA GLN A 117 10.14 -0.14 0.79
C GLN A 117 8.81 -0.59 1.41
N TYR A 118 8.21 -1.64 0.85
CA TYR A 118 7.10 -2.33 1.47
C TYR A 118 7.59 -3.23 2.61
N ARG A 119 6.97 -3.11 3.79
CA ARG A 119 7.25 -3.94 4.97
C ARG A 119 5.98 -4.62 5.42
N GLN A 120 6.07 -5.91 5.70
CA GLN A 120 4.98 -6.69 6.26
C GLN A 120 5.14 -6.75 7.78
N GLU A 121 4.10 -6.38 8.52
CA GLU A 121 4.07 -6.57 9.96
C GLU A 121 3.64 -8.02 10.24
N ASP A 122 4.49 -8.77 10.94
CA ASP A 122 4.15 -10.12 11.36
C ASP A 122 2.93 -10.08 12.29
N SER A 123 1.81 -10.63 11.84
CA SER A 123 0.61 -10.82 12.67
C SER A 123 0.89 -11.94 13.69
N ILE A 124 1.48 -11.60 14.84
CA ILE A 124 1.66 -12.50 15.97
C ILE A 124 0.65 -12.10 17.03
N GLY A 125 -0.44 -12.84 17.13
CA GLY A 125 -1.46 -12.61 18.15
C GLY A 125 -2.81 -13.25 17.88
N ARG A 126 -2.86 -14.45 17.31
CA ARG A 126 -3.99 -15.36 17.52
C ARG A 126 -3.45 -16.62 18.17
N GLU A 127 -3.04 -16.46 19.42
CA GLU A 127 -2.91 -17.60 20.33
C GLU A 127 -4.32 -18.03 20.71
N VAL A 128 -4.80 -19.06 20.02
CA VAL A 128 -5.92 -19.87 20.48
C VAL A 128 -5.45 -20.49 21.80
N ARG A 129 -5.99 -20.00 22.92
CA ARG A 129 -5.89 -20.71 24.20
C ARG A 129 -6.71 -21.99 24.09
N GLY A 130 -6.07 -23.05 23.58
CA GLY A 130 -6.44 -24.42 23.90
C GLY A 130 -5.63 -24.82 25.13
N GLN A 131 -6.33 -25.05 26.23
CA GLN A 131 -5.78 -25.76 27.38
C GLN A 131 -5.52 -27.21 26.94
N ASP A 132 -4.26 -27.62 26.96
CA ASP A 132 -3.82 -28.84 27.65
C ASP A 132 -2.29 -28.88 27.62
N GLU A 133 -1.70 -28.81 28.82
CA GLU A 133 -0.26 -28.93 29.06
C GLU A 133 0.13 -30.41 29.06
N LEU A 134 1.18 -30.78 28.29
CA LEU A 134 2.18 -31.71 28.79
C LEU A 134 3.56 -31.50 28.13
N GLN A 135 4.41 -30.79 28.89
CA GLN A 135 5.86 -30.93 29.07
C GLN A 135 6.71 -31.53 27.93
N THR A 136 7.64 -30.74 27.38
CA THR A 136 9.11 -30.84 27.64
C THR A 136 9.92 -30.04 26.61
N SER A 137 11.10 -29.58 27.06
CA SER A 137 12.24 -29.03 26.32
C SER A 137 12.45 -27.50 26.31
N SER A 138 13.51 -27.15 27.06
CA SER A 138 14.27 -25.90 27.23
C SER A 138 14.23 -24.84 26.11
N PRO A 139 14.07 -23.54 26.42
CA PRO A 139 14.10 -22.48 25.40
C PRO A 139 15.54 -22.10 25.04
N ARG A 140 16.03 -22.61 23.90
CA ARG A 140 17.18 -22.02 23.21
C ARG A 140 16.82 -20.63 22.69
N ARG A 141 17.78 -19.71 22.79
CA ARG A 141 17.75 -18.28 22.40
C ARG A 141 16.75 -17.99 21.28
N LYS A 142 15.68 -17.30 21.64
CA LYS A 142 14.69 -16.75 20.71
C LYS A 142 15.35 -15.59 19.98
N ASP A 143 16.07 -15.91 18.91
CA ASP A 143 16.56 -14.90 17.99
C ASP A 143 15.38 -14.03 17.55
N ARG A 144 15.62 -12.74 17.69
CA ARG A 144 14.73 -11.62 17.40
C ARG A 144 14.00 -11.91 16.09
N LYS A 145 12.69 -12.12 16.19
CA LYS A 145 11.81 -12.37 15.04
C LYS A 145 11.76 -11.09 14.21
N ASP A 146 12.68 -10.97 13.27
CA ASP A 146 12.73 -9.86 12.34
C ASP A 146 11.44 -9.86 11.52
N SER A 147 10.71 -8.75 11.59
CA SER A 147 9.66 -8.39 10.63
C SER A 147 10.19 -8.72 9.23
N ARG A 148 9.49 -9.62 8.51
CA ARG A 148 9.90 -10.02 7.17
C ARG A 148 9.98 -8.79 6.27
N THR A 149 11.23 -8.39 6.03
CA THR A 149 11.59 -7.17 5.30
C THR A 149 11.60 -7.41 3.78
N PHE A 150 11.43 -8.65 3.34
CA PHE A 150 11.44 -9.08 1.94
C PHE A 150 10.31 -10.07 1.65
N GLN A 151 10.02 -10.27 0.37
CA GLN A 151 9.00 -11.20 -0.10
C GLN A 151 9.66 -12.46 -0.65
N LEU A 152 9.15 -13.63 -0.25
CA LEU A 152 9.48 -14.89 -0.91
C LEU A 152 8.80 -14.93 -2.28
N SER A 153 9.50 -15.51 -3.24
CA SER A 153 9.10 -15.52 -4.65
C SER A 153 9.04 -16.97 -5.15
N ASN A 154 9.61 -17.23 -6.31
CA ASN A 154 9.39 -18.42 -7.10
C ASN A 154 10.32 -19.59 -6.70
N SER A 155 9.83 -20.81 -6.92
CA SER A 155 10.64 -22.04 -6.87
C SER A 155 10.96 -22.62 -8.26
N ASN A 156 10.37 -22.07 -9.32
CA ASN A 156 10.60 -22.43 -10.71
C ASN A 156 10.21 -21.27 -11.65
N ALA A 157 10.46 -21.46 -12.95
CA ALA A 157 10.20 -20.45 -13.97
C ALA A 157 8.71 -20.26 -14.34
N ASP A 158 7.87 -21.28 -14.13
CA ASP A 158 6.53 -21.34 -14.71
C ASP A 158 5.40 -21.01 -13.71
N SER A 159 5.57 -21.32 -12.43
CA SER A 159 4.55 -21.06 -11.41
C SER A 159 4.44 -19.56 -11.12
N VAL A 160 3.20 -19.10 -10.98
CA VAL A 160 2.89 -17.74 -10.55
C VAL A 160 2.82 -17.72 -9.04
N VAL A 161 3.61 -16.85 -8.40
CA VAL A 161 3.56 -16.62 -6.97
C VAL A 161 2.96 -15.24 -6.74
N GLN A 162 1.78 -15.19 -6.11
CA GLN A 162 1.10 -13.94 -5.79
C GLN A 162 1.26 -13.58 -4.31
N HIS A 163 1.78 -12.38 -4.06
CA HIS A 163 1.88 -11.79 -2.74
C HIS A 163 0.81 -10.70 -2.55
N LYS A 164 -0.22 -11.03 -1.76
CA LYS A 164 -1.23 -10.05 -1.34
C LYS A 164 -0.65 -9.12 -0.28
N LEU A 165 -0.78 -7.82 -0.50
CA LEU A 165 -0.30 -6.81 0.42
C LEU A 165 -1.29 -6.71 1.59
N GLN A 166 -0.80 -6.95 2.81
CA GLN A 166 -1.60 -6.80 4.04
C GLN A 166 -2.15 -5.37 4.17
N HIS A 167 -1.31 -4.39 3.88
CA HIS A 167 -1.69 -3.00 3.70
C HIS A 167 -1.49 -2.61 2.22
N PRO A 168 -2.55 -2.18 1.52
CA PRO A 168 -2.43 -1.65 0.17
C PRO A 168 -1.47 -0.47 0.11
N VAL A 169 -0.77 -0.34 -1.01
CA VAL A 169 0.16 0.75 -1.29
C VAL A 169 -0.47 1.70 -2.28
N ILE A 170 -0.41 3.00 -2.02
CA ILE A 170 -0.82 4.03 -2.98
C ILE A 170 0.45 4.58 -3.62
N ALA A 171 0.62 4.34 -4.92
CA ALA A 171 1.79 4.77 -5.69
C ALA A 171 1.50 4.78 -7.19
N ARG A 172 2.37 5.43 -7.97
CA ARG A 172 2.37 5.35 -9.43
C ARG A 172 3.41 4.35 -9.94
N TYR A 173 4.55 4.27 -9.26
CA TYR A 173 5.67 3.42 -9.66
C TYR A 173 5.84 2.26 -8.69
N VAL A 174 6.10 1.08 -9.25
CA VAL A 174 6.47 -0.13 -8.52
C VAL A 174 7.83 -0.60 -9.02
N ARG A 175 8.71 -1.04 -8.12
CA ARG A 175 10.02 -1.58 -8.46
C ARG A 175 10.31 -2.82 -7.63
N LEU A 176 10.73 -3.89 -8.30
CA LEU A 176 11.21 -5.11 -7.66
C LEU A 176 12.74 -5.12 -7.69
N ILE A 177 13.34 -5.33 -6.51
CA ILE A 177 14.79 -5.50 -6.36
C ILE A 177 15.07 -6.96 -6.02
N PRO A 178 15.69 -7.74 -6.92
CA PRO A 178 16.16 -9.08 -6.64
C PRO A 178 17.04 -9.15 -5.39
N LEU A 179 16.73 -10.06 -4.48
CA LEU A 179 17.58 -10.37 -3.33
C LEU A 179 18.24 -11.73 -3.43
N ASP A 180 17.53 -12.69 -4.03
CA ASP A 180 18.02 -14.05 -4.20
C ASP A 180 17.33 -14.71 -5.41
N TRP A 181 17.98 -15.69 -6.02
CA TRP A 181 17.56 -16.34 -7.26
C TRP A 181 18.01 -17.80 -7.32
N ASN A 182 17.56 -18.52 -8.35
CA ASN A 182 17.98 -19.90 -8.56
C ASN A 182 19.51 -20.03 -8.63
N PRO A 183 20.17 -20.81 -7.76
CA PRO A 183 21.63 -20.98 -7.81
C PRO A 183 22.13 -21.64 -9.11
N ASN A 184 21.26 -22.41 -9.79
CA ASN A 184 21.57 -23.06 -11.06
C ASN A 184 21.18 -22.21 -12.29
N GLY A 185 20.76 -20.97 -12.09
CA GLY A 185 20.29 -20.08 -13.15
C GLY A 185 20.66 -18.62 -12.89
N ARG A 186 19.88 -17.70 -13.45
CA ARG A 186 20.07 -16.24 -13.32
C ARG A 186 18.83 -15.55 -12.76
N ILE A 187 18.94 -14.25 -12.59
CA ILE A 187 17.77 -13.38 -12.41
C ILE A 187 16.89 -13.45 -13.67
N GLY A 188 15.64 -13.89 -13.48
CA GLY A 188 14.59 -13.89 -14.49
C GLY A 188 13.27 -13.49 -13.87
N LEU A 189 12.54 -12.59 -14.53
CA LEU A 189 11.31 -12.06 -13.97
C LEU A 189 10.25 -11.76 -15.02
N ARG A 190 9.03 -12.14 -14.67
CA ARG A 190 7.77 -11.64 -15.19
C ARG A 190 6.91 -11.24 -13.99
N LEU A 191 6.11 -10.20 -14.13
CA LEU A 191 5.29 -9.66 -13.04
C LEU A 191 3.93 -9.15 -13.50
N GLU A 192 3.01 -9.12 -12.55
CA GLU A 192 1.73 -8.42 -12.62
C GLU A 192 1.52 -7.69 -11.28
N THR A 193 0.84 -6.56 -11.32
CA THR A 193 0.39 -5.87 -10.10
C THR A 193 -1.11 -5.74 -10.14
N TYR A 194 -1.77 -5.92 -8.99
CA TYR A 194 -3.22 -5.88 -8.89
C TYR A 194 -3.66 -4.69 -8.07
N GLY A 195 -4.79 -4.08 -8.43
CA GLY A 195 -5.29 -2.90 -7.76
C GLY A 195 -6.43 -2.22 -8.50
N CYS A 196 -6.53 -0.90 -8.29
CA CYS A 196 -7.48 -0.03 -8.96
C CYS A 196 -6.97 1.42 -8.97
N PRO A 197 -7.38 2.26 -9.93
CA PRO A 197 -7.05 3.68 -9.94
C PRO A 197 -7.37 4.34 -8.60
N TYR A 198 -6.47 5.21 -8.12
CA TYR A 198 -6.66 5.93 -6.87
C TYR A 198 -7.17 7.35 -7.16
N ASN A 199 -8.48 7.53 -7.07
CA ASN A 199 -9.10 8.85 -7.14
C ASN A 199 -9.16 9.47 -5.74
N SER A 200 -8.61 10.68 -5.62
CA SER A 200 -8.69 11.46 -4.38
C SER A 200 -8.95 12.93 -4.69
N ASP A 201 -10.03 13.47 -4.15
CA ASP A 201 -10.32 14.90 -4.18
C ASP A 201 -9.45 15.62 -3.13
N VAL A 202 -8.78 16.70 -3.53
CA VAL A 202 -7.95 17.52 -2.64
C VAL A 202 -8.75 18.74 -2.21
N VAL A 203 -8.98 18.88 -0.91
CA VAL A 203 -9.72 20.01 -0.32
C VAL A 203 -8.80 20.81 0.58
N ASN A 204 -8.74 22.13 0.37
CA ASN A 204 -7.93 23.04 1.17
C ASN A 204 -8.78 23.71 2.24
N PHE A 205 -8.30 23.73 3.47
CA PHE A 205 -8.99 24.35 4.61
C PHE A 205 -8.16 25.54 5.11
N ASP A 206 -8.58 26.74 4.72
CA ASP A 206 -8.00 28.03 5.11
C ASP A 206 -8.60 28.60 6.41
N GLY A 207 -9.50 27.83 7.06
CA GLY A 207 -10.28 28.25 8.21
C GLY A 207 -11.63 28.89 7.85
N ARG A 208 -11.94 29.08 6.56
CA ARG A 208 -13.26 29.48 6.05
C ARG A 208 -13.96 28.39 5.25
N SER A 209 -13.18 27.43 4.76
CA SER A 209 -13.67 26.28 4.00
C SER A 209 -14.08 25.14 4.93
N GLY A 210 -15.11 24.39 4.57
CA GLY A 210 -15.60 23.24 5.33
C GLY A 210 -16.22 22.20 4.39
N LEU A 211 -16.16 20.92 4.77
CA LEU A 211 -16.84 19.85 4.04
C LEU A 211 -18.13 19.49 4.77
N LEU A 212 -19.26 19.62 4.07
CA LEU A 212 -20.55 19.18 4.57
C LEU A 212 -20.77 17.71 4.17
N TYR A 213 -20.63 16.79 5.13
CA TYR A 213 -21.00 15.40 4.92
C TYR A 213 -22.45 15.18 5.35
N ARG A 214 -23.34 14.93 4.38
CA ARG A 214 -24.74 14.59 4.66
C ARG A 214 -24.90 13.07 4.72
N LEU A 215 -25.21 12.55 5.90
CA LEU A 215 -25.51 11.14 6.12
C LEU A 215 -26.70 10.71 5.24
N SER A 216 -26.54 9.61 4.51
CA SER A 216 -27.60 9.10 3.62
C SER A 216 -28.79 8.62 4.45
N PRO A 217 -30.02 9.05 4.16
CA PRO A 217 -31.20 8.61 4.88
C PRO A 217 -31.65 7.24 4.33
N GLN A 218 -30.81 6.20 4.42
CA GLN A 218 -31.27 4.85 4.09
C GLN A 218 -31.74 4.13 5.36
N LEU A 219 -33.03 3.82 5.33
CA LEU A 219 -33.80 3.12 6.34
C LEU A 219 -33.16 1.77 6.70
N ARG A 220 -33.05 1.53 8.01
CA ARG A 220 -33.07 0.20 8.67
C ARG A 220 -31.90 -0.74 8.37
N GLN A 221 -30.79 -0.54 9.08
CA GLN A 221 -30.10 -1.53 9.93
C GLN A 221 -28.89 -0.82 10.54
N ALA A 222 -28.31 -1.35 11.61
CA ALA A 222 -27.11 -0.78 12.23
C ALA A 222 -25.90 -0.88 11.26
N SER A 223 -25.86 -0.04 10.23
CA SER A 223 -24.72 0.10 9.35
C SER A 223 -23.63 0.84 10.12
N LYS A 224 -22.61 0.10 10.56
CA LYS A 224 -21.38 0.70 11.07
C LYS A 224 -20.75 1.49 9.93
N GLU A 225 -20.88 2.81 9.96
CA GLU A 225 -20.18 3.71 9.05
C GLU A 225 -18.78 4.00 9.59
N SER A 226 -17.75 3.78 8.76
CA SER A 226 -16.36 4.05 9.13
C SER A 226 -15.82 5.23 8.34
N PHE A 227 -15.50 6.32 9.04
CA PHE A 227 -14.78 7.46 8.48
C PHE A 227 -13.29 7.28 8.74
N SER A 228 -12.49 7.24 7.67
CA SER A 228 -11.03 7.15 7.75
C SER A 228 -10.43 8.46 7.25
N LEU A 229 -9.71 9.14 8.15
CA LEU A 229 -9.03 10.39 7.89
C LEU A 229 -7.52 10.16 7.93
N ARG A 230 -6.82 10.58 6.89
CA ARG A 230 -5.36 10.80 6.95
C ARG A 230 -5.14 12.29 6.80
N PHE A 231 -4.34 12.91 7.65
CA PHE A 231 -4.10 14.34 7.54
C PHE A 231 -2.69 14.79 7.93
N LYS A 232 -2.29 15.92 7.36
CA LYS A 232 -1.09 16.69 7.69
C LYS A 232 -1.50 18.14 7.87
N THR A 233 -1.01 18.78 8.93
CA THR A 233 -1.32 20.17 9.25
C THR A 233 -0.06 20.90 9.69
N LEU A 234 0.06 22.17 9.30
CA LEU A 234 1.08 23.09 9.82
C LEU A 234 0.63 23.76 11.13
N ARG A 235 -0.66 23.70 11.44
CA ARG A 235 -1.25 24.22 12.68
C ARG A 235 -1.37 23.11 13.71
N ASN A 236 -0.92 23.39 14.93
CA ASN A 236 -1.00 22.45 16.06
C ASN A 236 -2.36 22.45 16.76
N SER A 237 -3.32 23.27 16.30
CA SER A 237 -4.69 23.29 16.79
C SER A 237 -5.69 23.59 15.67
N GLY A 238 -6.91 23.05 15.75
CA GLY A 238 -8.01 23.31 14.82
C GLY A 238 -9.04 22.18 14.76
N ILE A 239 -10.25 22.47 14.28
CA ILE A 239 -11.29 21.45 14.04
C ILE A 239 -11.00 20.74 12.72
N LEU A 240 -11.01 19.42 12.73
CA LEU A 240 -10.73 18.56 11.57
C LEU A 240 -12.00 17.98 10.97
N LEU A 241 -12.97 17.64 11.81
CA LEU A 241 -14.28 17.17 11.41
C LEU A 241 -15.30 17.66 12.42
N HIS A 242 -16.44 18.13 11.92
CA HIS A 242 -17.62 18.42 12.72
C HIS A 242 -18.83 17.81 12.03
N ALA A 243 -19.63 17.06 12.77
CA ALA A 243 -20.85 16.43 12.29
C ALA A 243 -21.98 16.72 13.27
N GLU A 244 -23.11 17.16 12.73
CA GLU A 244 -24.33 17.44 13.49
C GLU A 244 -25.38 16.36 13.20
N GLY A 245 -26.03 15.88 14.26
CA GLY A 245 -27.15 14.95 14.22
C GLY A 245 -28.50 15.66 14.20
N ARG A 246 -29.59 14.89 14.06
CA ARG A 246 -30.97 15.42 13.95
C ARG A 246 -31.54 16.04 15.24
N SER A 247 -30.79 16.04 16.34
CA SER A 247 -31.29 16.35 17.69
C SER A 247 -30.21 16.92 18.61
N GLU A 248 -29.49 17.98 18.19
CA GLU A 248 -28.43 18.64 18.97
C GLU A 248 -27.24 17.74 19.38
N HIS A 249 -27.19 16.53 18.81
CA HIS A 249 -26.04 15.65 18.94
C HIS A 249 -24.96 16.16 18.00
N SER A 250 -23.73 16.30 18.48
CA SER A 250 -22.61 16.67 17.62
C SER A 250 -21.42 15.76 17.87
N LEU A 251 -20.64 15.54 16.82
CA LEU A 251 -19.37 14.85 16.88
C LEU A 251 -18.32 15.79 16.31
N THR A 252 -17.32 16.13 17.10
CA THR A 252 -16.21 16.99 16.67
C THR A 252 -14.89 16.26 16.88
N LEU A 253 -14.10 16.15 15.81
CA LEU A 253 -12.71 15.74 15.89
C LEU A 253 -11.85 17.00 15.79
N GLU A 254 -11.10 17.30 16.84
CA GLU A 254 -10.24 18.49 16.91
C GLU A 254 -8.80 18.11 17.23
N LEU A 255 -7.88 18.95 16.76
CA LEU A 255 -6.50 18.97 17.20
C LEU A 255 -6.36 20.07 18.25
N GLU A 256 -5.84 19.75 19.43
CA GLU A 256 -5.50 20.73 20.47
C GLU A 256 -4.06 20.51 20.91
N LYS A 257 -3.17 21.48 20.64
CA LYS A 257 -1.75 21.42 21.01
C LYS A 257 -1.07 20.11 20.55
N GLY A 258 -1.41 19.65 19.35
CA GLY A 258 -0.88 18.42 18.74
C GLY A 258 -1.56 17.12 19.22
N LYS A 259 -2.54 17.19 20.12
CA LYS A 259 -3.33 16.03 20.56
C LYS A 259 -4.64 15.95 19.80
N LEU A 260 -5.00 14.77 19.33
CA LEU A 260 -6.28 14.54 18.66
C LEU A 260 -7.36 14.22 19.70
N LEU A 261 -8.43 14.99 19.70
CA LEU A 261 -9.52 14.88 20.66
C LEU A 261 -10.83 14.65 19.90
N LEU A 262 -11.57 13.63 20.33
CA LEU A 262 -12.92 13.36 19.86
C LEU A 262 -13.90 13.86 20.93
N LEU A 263 -14.70 14.84 20.57
CA LEU A 263 -15.78 15.40 21.36
C LEU A 263 -17.10 14.82 20.86
N LEU A 264 -17.85 14.20 21.76
CA LEU A 264 -19.20 13.70 21.51
C LEU A 264 -20.16 14.49 22.38
N GLN A 265 -21.06 15.23 21.75
CA GLN A 265 -22.16 15.92 22.41
C GLN A 265 -23.44 15.14 22.15
N LYS A 266 -24.13 14.76 23.21
CA LYS A 266 -25.40 14.03 23.11
C LYS A 266 -26.58 14.99 23.24
N ASP A 267 -26.51 15.97 24.15
CA ASP A 267 -27.48 17.07 24.31
C ASP A 267 -26.75 18.30 24.91
N PHE A 268 -27.47 19.41 25.17
CA PHE A 268 -26.90 20.63 25.80
C PHE A 268 -26.14 20.40 27.13
N LEU A 269 -26.43 19.29 27.82
CA LEU A 269 -25.89 19.01 29.15
C LEU A 269 -24.82 17.92 29.16
N THR A 270 -24.65 17.15 28.08
CA THR A 270 -23.79 15.96 28.08
C THR A 270 -22.76 16.04 26.97
N SER A 271 -21.50 16.25 27.38
CA SER A 271 -20.33 16.18 26.51
C SER A 271 -19.33 15.15 27.03
N VAL A 272 -18.78 14.36 26.12
CA VAL A 272 -17.71 13.38 26.39
C VAL A 272 -16.51 13.77 25.55
N ARG A 273 -15.33 13.86 26.18
CA ARG A 273 -14.06 14.18 25.53
C ARG A 273 -13.11 12.99 25.63
N LEU A 274 -12.72 12.46 24.48
CA LEU A 274 -11.84 11.30 24.37
C LEU A 274 -10.53 11.69 23.70
N LEU A 275 -9.40 11.33 24.31
CA LEU A 275 -8.10 11.43 23.67
C LEU A 275 -7.96 10.29 22.65
N VAL A 276 -7.80 10.62 21.38
CA VAL A 276 -7.57 9.64 20.33
C VAL A 276 -6.07 9.36 20.26
N LEU A 277 -5.68 8.14 20.62
CA LEU A 277 -4.30 7.68 20.45
C LEU A 277 -3.97 7.60 18.97
N MET A 278 -3.18 8.55 18.48
CA MET A 278 -2.59 8.43 17.16
C MET A 278 -1.56 7.30 17.20
N ARG A 279 -1.75 6.27 16.37
CA ARG A 279 -0.62 5.39 16.02
C ARG A 279 0.30 6.20 15.11
N SER A 280 1.39 6.71 15.67
CA SER A 280 2.46 7.35 14.91
C SER A 280 3.03 6.33 13.93
N ILE A 281 2.61 6.39 12.67
CA ILE A 281 3.42 5.85 11.58
C ILE A 281 4.39 6.98 11.24
N CYS A 282 5.47 7.07 12.02
CA CYS A 282 6.58 7.94 11.67
C CYS A 282 7.16 7.43 10.34
N HIS A 283 7.07 8.26 9.31
CA HIS A 283 7.73 8.07 8.03
C HIS A 283 9.17 8.56 8.08
#